data_AF-A0AAV6M7R4-F1
#
_entry.id   AF-A0AAV6M7R4-F1
#
_cell.length_a   1.000
_cell.length_b   1.000
_cell.length_c   1.000
_cell.angle_alpha   90.00
_cell.angle_beta   90.00
_cell.angle_gamma   90.00
#
_symmetry.space_group_name_H-M   'P 1'
#
loop_
_entity.id
_entity.type
_entity.pdbx_description
1 polymer ?
#
loop_
_entity_poly.entity_id
_entity_poly.type
_entity_poly.pdbx_seq_one_letter_code
_entity_poly.pdbx_strand_id
1 'polypeptide(L)'
;MEQPMNPKPFTEVEAGSYHKWLPSEYPLLARNKVAAGRLLLRPRGFVVPHYADCSKVGYVLQGENGVAGLVFPSKSDEVVVNLKKGDLIPVPNGVSSWWFNEGDSDLEIIFLGESKNAHVPGDISYFVLSGPLSLLHGFSPEYVGKTYSLNGEETTQFLKSQSNALIFSIQQTQSLPKPSKFSKFVYNIDAAAPDGRVKGGAGAVTTVTESKFPFIGQSGLTAILEKLDANAVRSPVYVAEPYDQLIYVAKGRGKIQIVGSSSKIDAEVKMGQLILVPKFFAVGKIAGEDGLECISIITATHPVVEELAGKTSVLEALSPEIFQVSFNVTAEFEKLLRSKITNASPVIGSSD
;
A
#
# COMPACT_ATOMS: atom_id res chain seq x y z
N MET A 1 11.97 18.16 2.36
CA MET A 1 10.73 17.37 2.39
C MET A 1 10.02 17.67 1.08
N GLU A 2 9.73 16.65 0.28
CA GLU A 2 9.35 16.82 -1.13
C GLU A 2 7.85 16.96 -1.33
N GLN A 3 7.52 17.49 -2.51
CA GLN A 3 6.16 17.60 -3.06
C GLN A 3 5.56 16.20 -3.33
N PRO A 4 4.25 16.12 -3.57
CA PRO A 4 3.59 14.89 -3.99
C PRO A 4 4.31 14.23 -5.17
N MET A 5 4.57 12.94 -5.02
CA MET A 5 5.46 12.19 -5.90
C MET A 5 4.64 11.50 -7.00
N ASN A 6 5.11 11.54 -8.25
CA ASN A 6 4.48 10.86 -9.38
C ASN A 6 5.34 9.67 -9.80
N PRO A 7 4.75 8.57 -10.27
CA PRO A 7 5.53 7.42 -10.66
C PRO A 7 6.10 7.57 -12.09
N LYS A 8 7.10 6.74 -12.41
CA LYS A 8 7.67 6.55 -13.75
C LYS A 8 7.38 5.14 -14.26
N PRO A 9 7.19 4.94 -15.57
CA PRO A 9 7.05 3.60 -16.13
C PRO A 9 8.37 2.82 -15.93
N PHE A 10 8.27 1.63 -15.37
CA PHE A 10 9.36 0.65 -15.31
C PHE A 10 9.25 -0.34 -16.47
N THR A 11 8.02 -0.80 -16.77
CA THR A 11 7.68 -1.52 -17.99
C THR A 11 6.30 -1.09 -18.47
N GLU A 12 6.14 -0.97 -19.78
CA GLU A 12 4.86 -0.64 -20.41
C GLU A 12 4.76 -1.39 -21.74
N VAL A 13 3.71 -2.21 -21.84
CA VAL A 13 3.44 -3.10 -22.98
C VAL A 13 1.93 -3.11 -23.26
N GLU A 14 1.52 -3.76 -24.34
CA GLU A 14 0.09 -3.87 -24.69
C GLU A 14 -0.72 -4.58 -23.59
N ALA A 15 -0.15 -5.60 -22.95
CA ALA A 15 -0.83 -6.35 -21.89
C ALA A 15 -0.98 -5.61 -20.55
N GLY A 16 -0.26 -4.50 -20.35
CA GLY A 16 -0.24 -3.79 -19.07
C GLY A 16 1.01 -2.95 -18.83
N SER A 17 1.15 -2.44 -17.62
CA SER A 17 2.32 -1.66 -17.21
C SER A 17 2.64 -1.87 -15.73
N TYR A 18 3.90 -1.64 -15.38
CA TYR A 18 4.32 -1.50 -13.99
C TYR A 18 5.07 -0.18 -13.84
N HIS A 19 4.63 0.63 -12.89
CA HIS A 19 5.18 1.94 -12.61
C HIS A 19 5.83 1.97 -11.22
N LYS A 20 6.89 2.76 -11.06
CA LYS A 20 7.67 2.88 -9.81
C LYS A 20 7.85 4.33 -9.40
N TRP A 21 7.96 4.57 -8.10
CA TRP A 21 8.53 5.80 -7.57
C TRP A 21 10.00 5.57 -7.26
N LEU A 22 10.88 6.21 -8.03
CA LEU A 22 12.29 5.88 -8.00
C LEU A 22 13.00 6.64 -6.88
N PRO A 23 13.82 5.98 -6.04
CA PRO A 23 14.57 6.66 -4.98
C PRO A 23 15.61 7.66 -5.52
N SER A 24 16.01 7.56 -6.80
CA SER A 24 16.85 8.55 -7.48
C SER A 24 16.13 9.87 -7.73
N GLU A 25 14.81 9.86 -7.89
CA GLU A 25 13.98 11.07 -8.02
C GLU A 25 13.43 11.52 -6.67
N TYR A 26 13.18 10.57 -5.77
CA TYR A 26 12.60 10.80 -4.45
C TYR A 26 13.46 10.18 -3.34
N PRO A 27 14.59 10.81 -2.95
CA PRO A 27 15.54 10.24 -1.98
C PRO A 27 14.94 9.96 -0.59
N LEU A 28 13.80 10.58 -0.26
CA LEU A 28 13.07 10.32 0.99
C LEU A 28 12.57 8.87 1.07
N LEU A 29 12.19 8.25 -0.04
CA LEU A 29 11.80 6.84 -0.05
C LEU A 29 12.95 5.93 0.43
N ALA A 30 14.17 6.22 -0.04
CA ALA A 30 15.37 5.49 0.38
C ALA A 30 15.71 5.75 1.86
N ARG A 31 15.66 7.02 2.28
CA ARG A 31 15.97 7.41 3.66
C ARG A 31 15.02 6.80 4.68
N ASN A 32 13.74 6.75 4.34
CA ASN A 32 12.66 6.23 5.19
C ASN A 32 12.33 4.76 4.91
N LYS A 33 13.05 4.12 3.98
CA LYS A 33 12.98 2.68 3.72
C LYS A 33 11.55 2.22 3.43
N VAL A 34 10.84 3.00 2.62
CA VAL A 34 9.51 2.67 2.11
C VAL A 34 9.54 2.70 0.59
N ALA A 35 8.75 1.86 -0.05
CA ALA A 35 8.71 1.77 -1.50
C ALA A 35 7.28 1.53 -1.99
N ALA A 36 7.06 1.84 -3.27
CA ALA A 36 5.78 1.62 -3.90
C ALA A 36 5.92 1.30 -5.38
N GLY A 37 4.95 0.58 -5.91
CA GLY A 37 4.79 0.43 -7.35
C GLY A 37 3.36 0.11 -7.73
N ARG A 38 3.01 0.43 -8.97
CA ARG A 38 1.64 0.39 -9.45
C ARG A 38 1.56 -0.51 -10.68
N LEU A 39 0.80 -1.58 -10.56
CA LEU A 39 0.55 -2.56 -11.61
C LEU A 39 -0.78 -2.25 -12.28
N LEU A 40 -0.77 -2.21 -13.61
CA LEU A 40 -1.96 -2.21 -14.47
C LEU A 40 -1.90 -3.43 -15.38
N LEU A 41 -2.94 -4.26 -15.37
CA LEU A 41 -3.12 -5.35 -16.31
C LEU A 41 -4.38 -5.11 -17.13
N ARG A 42 -4.23 -5.06 -18.45
CA ARG A 42 -5.39 -5.09 -19.36
C ARG A 42 -6.02 -6.49 -19.34
N PRO A 43 -7.24 -6.68 -19.86
CA PRO A 43 -7.85 -8.01 -19.96
C PRO A 43 -6.88 -9.02 -20.56
N ARG A 44 -6.78 -10.19 -19.93
CA ARG A 44 -5.82 -11.26 -20.27
C ARG A 44 -4.34 -10.96 -20.00
N GLY A 45 -4.02 -9.79 -19.45
CA GLY A 45 -2.68 -9.44 -19.02
C GLY A 45 -2.21 -10.35 -17.89
N PHE A 46 -0.96 -10.80 -17.98
CA PHE A 46 -0.32 -11.71 -17.04
C PHE A 46 1.07 -11.22 -16.68
N VAL A 47 1.39 -11.29 -15.38
CA VAL A 47 2.74 -11.09 -14.85
C VAL A 47 3.30 -12.45 -14.48
N VAL A 48 4.46 -12.79 -15.04
CA VAL A 48 5.15 -14.05 -14.77
C VAL A 48 5.51 -14.22 -13.28
N PRO A 49 5.71 -15.47 -12.81
CA PRO A 49 6.16 -15.73 -11.44
C PRO A 49 7.45 -14.97 -11.09
N HIS A 50 7.41 -14.27 -9.97
CA HIS A 50 8.53 -13.50 -9.43
C HIS A 50 8.41 -13.37 -7.91
N TYR A 51 9.52 -13.12 -7.22
CA TYR A 51 9.51 -12.65 -5.83
C TYR A 51 10.13 -11.26 -5.73
N ALA A 52 9.95 -10.61 -4.58
CA ALA A 52 10.53 -9.30 -4.29
C ALA A 52 11.37 -9.32 -3.01
N ASP A 53 12.33 -8.40 -2.91
CA ASP A 53 13.22 -8.21 -1.76
C ASP A 53 12.56 -7.47 -0.57
N CYS A 54 11.26 -7.15 -0.66
CA CYS A 54 10.56 -6.37 0.33
C CYS A 54 9.14 -6.91 0.60
N SER A 55 8.66 -6.70 1.82
CA SER A 55 7.26 -6.93 2.19
C SER A 55 6.41 -5.76 1.71
N LYS A 56 5.22 -6.04 1.20
CA LYS A 56 4.28 -5.04 0.67
C LYS A 56 2.83 -5.50 0.83
N VAL A 57 1.91 -4.56 0.81
CA VAL A 57 0.47 -4.80 0.67
C VAL A 57 0.01 -4.23 -0.66
N GLY A 58 -0.62 -5.07 -1.48
CA GLY A 58 -1.35 -4.64 -2.68
C GLY A 58 -2.76 -4.21 -2.31
N TYR A 59 -3.19 -3.03 -2.76
CA TYR A 59 -4.58 -2.59 -2.73
C TYR A 59 -5.12 -2.51 -4.16
N VAL A 60 -6.20 -3.22 -4.43
CA VAL A 60 -6.83 -3.24 -5.75
C VAL A 60 -7.65 -1.96 -5.95
N LEU A 61 -7.14 -1.06 -6.79
CA LEU A 61 -7.75 0.23 -7.10
C LEU A 61 -9.00 0.09 -7.97
N GLN A 62 -8.94 -0.80 -8.95
CA GLN A 62 -10.03 -1.11 -9.87
C GLN A 62 -9.88 -2.51 -10.45
N GLY A 63 -10.97 -3.00 -11.05
CA GLY A 63 -11.06 -4.31 -11.69
C GLY A 63 -11.83 -5.32 -10.87
N GLU A 64 -12.35 -6.31 -11.57
CA GLU A 64 -13.03 -7.49 -11.03
C GLU A 64 -12.43 -8.73 -11.69
N ASN A 65 -12.43 -9.86 -11.00
CA ASN A 65 -11.85 -11.12 -11.48
C ASN A 65 -10.34 -11.04 -11.79
N GLY A 66 -9.60 -10.28 -10.98
CA GLY A 66 -8.15 -10.46 -10.90
C GLY A 66 -7.82 -11.79 -10.24
N VAL A 67 -6.74 -12.42 -10.65
CA VAL A 67 -6.26 -13.68 -10.08
C VAL A 67 -4.80 -13.53 -9.70
N ALA A 68 -4.45 -13.95 -8.50
CA ALA A 68 -3.06 -14.00 -8.06
C ALA A 68 -2.72 -15.37 -7.50
N GLY A 69 -1.53 -15.87 -7.84
CA GLY A 69 -0.92 -17.02 -7.19
C GLY A 69 0.15 -16.58 -6.21
N LEU A 70 0.23 -17.24 -5.07
CA LEU A 70 1.24 -17.05 -4.03
C LEU A 70 1.90 -18.40 -3.71
N VAL A 71 3.23 -18.45 -3.75
CA VAL A 71 4.04 -19.60 -3.34
C VAL A 71 4.97 -19.14 -2.23
N PHE A 72 4.78 -19.71 -1.04
CA PHE A 72 5.50 -19.31 0.16
C PHE A 72 6.84 -20.05 0.27
N PRO A 73 7.91 -19.39 0.76
CA PRO A 73 9.19 -20.05 0.99
C PRO A 73 9.04 -21.32 1.84
N SER A 74 9.78 -22.37 1.47
CA SER A 74 9.76 -23.68 2.15
C SER A 74 8.40 -24.38 2.20
N LYS A 75 7.42 -23.93 1.41
CA LYS A 75 6.15 -24.64 1.17
C LYS A 75 6.08 -25.04 -0.29
N SER A 76 5.49 -26.21 -0.56
CA SER A 76 5.31 -26.73 -1.92
C SER A 76 4.05 -26.25 -2.60
N ASP A 77 3.08 -25.74 -1.84
CA ASP A 77 1.73 -25.53 -2.35
C ASP A 77 1.51 -24.08 -2.77
N GLU A 78 0.93 -23.94 -3.96
CA GLU A 78 0.46 -22.68 -4.50
C GLU A 78 -0.92 -22.33 -3.93
N VAL A 79 -1.07 -21.08 -3.52
CA VAL A 79 -2.35 -20.50 -3.13
C VAL A 79 -2.82 -19.59 -4.26
N VAL A 80 -4.03 -19.83 -4.77
CA VAL A 80 -4.63 -19.01 -5.84
C VAL A 80 -5.85 -18.28 -5.31
N VAL A 81 -5.85 -16.95 -5.45
CA VAL A 81 -6.86 -16.06 -4.89
C VAL A 81 -7.50 -15.20 -5.97
N ASN A 82 -8.79 -14.89 -5.76
CA ASN A 82 -9.51 -13.91 -6.56
C ASN A 82 -9.33 -12.52 -5.96
N LEU A 83 -9.24 -11.52 -6.82
CA LEU A 83 -9.05 -10.13 -6.50
C LEU A 83 -10.13 -9.29 -7.16
N LYS A 84 -10.64 -8.32 -6.41
CA LYS A 84 -11.56 -7.28 -6.88
C LYS A 84 -11.23 -5.96 -6.19
N LYS A 85 -11.76 -4.86 -6.72
CA LYS A 85 -11.63 -3.54 -6.12
C LYS A 85 -11.84 -3.55 -4.59
N GLY A 86 -10.96 -2.86 -3.89
CA GLY A 86 -10.98 -2.74 -2.44
C GLY A 86 -10.29 -3.89 -1.70
N ASP A 87 -9.82 -4.91 -2.40
CA ASP A 87 -9.07 -6.01 -1.78
C ASP A 87 -7.66 -5.56 -1.38
N LEU A 88 -7.27 -5.95 -0.16
CA LEU A 88 -5.90 -5.95 0.34
C LEU A 88 -5.32 -7.35 0.17
N ILE A 89 -4.14 -7.44 -0.45
CA ILE A 89 -3.34 -8.65 -0.60
C ILE A 89 -1.92 -8.42 -0.08
N PRO A 90 -1.59 -8.91 1.14
CA PRO A 90 -0.24 -8.89 1.66
C PRO A 90 0.67 -9.83 0.86
N VAL A 91 1.85 -9.35 0.50
CA VAL A 91 2.90 -10.13 -0.16
C VAL A 91 4.19 -9.97 0.65
N PRO A 92 4.42 -10.87 1.64
CA PRO A 92 5.65 -10.87 2.43
C PRO A 92 6.91 -11.02 1.58
N ASN A 93 8.04 -10.54 2.09
CA ASN A 93 9.36 -10.71 1.46
C ASN A 93 9.63 -12.19 1.11
N GLY A 94 10.15 -12.45 -0.08
CA GLY A 94 10.53 -13.79 -0.56
C GLY A 94 9.36 -14.66 -1.03
N VAL A 95 8.10 -14.25 -0.81
CA VAL A 95 6.95 -14.92 -1.41
C VAL A 95 6.97 -14.70 -2.92
N SER A 96 6.93 -15.81 -3.67
CA SER A 96 6.77 -15.76 -5.11
C SER A 96 5.31 -15.54 -5.47
N SER A 97 5.06 -14.72 -6.48
CA SER A 97 3.72 -14.39 -6.94
C SER A 97 3.65 -14.25 -8.46
N TRP A 98 2.47 -14.50 -9.01
CA TRP A 98 2.09 -14.15 -10.37
C TRP A 98 0.70 -13.52 -10.34
N TRP A 99 0.38 -12.75 -11.39
CA TRP A 99 -0.83 -11.93 -11.44
C TRP A 99 -1.47 -12.05 -12.80
N PHE A 100 -2.79 -12.16 -12.84
CA PHE A 100 -3.54 -12.33 -14.07
C PHE A 100 -4.84 -11.54 -14.01
N ASN A 101 -5.21 -10.93 -15.13
CA ASN A 101 -6.51 -10.32 -15.28
C ASN A 101 -7.43 -11.25 -16.08
N GLU A 102 -8.31 -11.97 -15.37
CA GLU A 102 -9.35 -12.80 -15.99
C GLU A 102 -10.60 -11.98 -16.35
N GLY A 103 -10.70 -10.74 -15.86
CA GLY A 103 -11.83 -9.85 -16.12
C GLY A 103 -11.79 -9.18 -17.49
N ASP A 104 -12.89 -8.47 -17.78
CA ASP A 104 -13.11 -7.76 -19.04
C ASP A 104 -12.73 -6.26 -18.96
N SER A 105 -12.30 -5.79 -17.79
CA SER A 105 -11.82 -4.43 -17.55
C SER A 105 -10.39 -4.43 -17.02
N ASP A 106 -9.73 -3.28 -17.06
CA ASP A 106 -8.41 -3.12 -16.47
C ASP A 106 -8.39 -3.46 -14.96
N LEU A 107 -7.37 -4.22 -14.55
CA LEU A 107 -7.05 -4.52 -13.16
C LEU A 107 -5.89 -3.63 -12.73
N GLU A 108 -6.09 -2.75 -11.76
CA GLU A 108 -5.04 -1.86 -11.24
C GLU A 108 -4.81 -2.10 -9.75
N ILE A 109 -3.54 -2.24 -9.36
CA ILE A 109 -3.13 -2.53 -7.99
C ILE A 109 -1.99 -1.60 -7.60
N ILE A 110 -2.12 -0.91 -6.47
CA ILE A 110 -1.01 -0.18 -5.83
C ILE A 110 -0.38 -1.07 -4.77
N PHE A 111 0.92 -1.30 -4.88
CA PHE A 111 1.73 -1.94 -3.86
C PHE A 111 2.44 -0.89 -3.03
N LEU A 112 2.25 -0.94 -1.71
CA LEU A 112 2.96 -0.10 -0.74
C LEU A 112 3.72 -1.02 0.22
N GLY A 113 5.00 -0.75 0.49
CA GLY A 113 5.83 -1.66 1.27
C GLY A 113 6.97 -1.01 2.04
N GLU A 114 7.61 -1.81 2.89
CA GLU A 114 8.82 -1.47 3.63
C GLU A 114 10.05 -2.05 2.91
N SER A 115 10.95 -1.19 2.46
CA SER A 115 12.19 -1.51 1.73
C SER A 115 13.42 -1.51 2.65
N LYS A 116 13.24 -1.76 3.96
CA LYS A 116 14.32 -1.74 4.96
C LYS A 116 15.48 -2.67 4.66
N ASN A 117 15.19 -3.82 4.06
CA ASN A 117 16.15 -4.85 3.68
C ASN A 117 16.27 -5.00 2.15
N ALA A 118 15.71 -4.06 1.37
CA ALA A 118 15.80 -4.08 -0.08
C ALA A 118 17.24 -3.82 -0.55
N HIS A 119 17.61 -4.35 -1.71
CA HIS A 119 18.92 -4.10 -2.32
C HIS A 119 19.13 -2.62 -2.64
N VAL A 120 18.07 -1.96 -3.09
CA VAL A 120 18.02 -0.52 -3.29
C VAL A 120 16.97 0.03 -2.32
N PRO A 121 17.39 0.66 -1.20
CA PRO A 121 16.45 1.31 -0.29
C PRO A 121 15.56 2.29 -1.06
N GLY A 122 14.26 2.22 -0.82
CA GLY A 122 13.27 3.04 -1.53
C GLY A 122 12.74 2.46 -2.84
N ASP A 123 13.22 1.30 -3.29
CA ASP A 123 12.70 0.57 -4.45
C ASP A 123 12.18 -0.83 -4.06
N ILE A 124 11.39 -1.43 -4.95
CA ILE A 124 10.96 -2.84 -4.91
C ILE A 124 11.74 -3.57 -6.00
N SER A 125 12.73 -4.38 -5.63
CA SER A 125 13.48 -5.18 -6.61
C SER A 125 12.73 -6.48 -6.89
N TYR A 126 12.57 -6.82 -8.16
CA TYR A 126 11.89 -8.03 -8.59
C TYR A 126 12.87 -9.05 -9.16
N PHE A 127 12.68 -10.31 -8.76
CA PHE A 127 13.46 -11.45 -9.22
C PHE A 127 12.53 -12.37 -10.00
N VAL A 128 12.68 -12.35 -11.31
CA VAL A 128 11.80 -13.05 -12.23
C VAL A 128 12.22 -14.52 -12.35
N LEU A 129 11.25 -15.43 -12.41
CA LEU A 129 11.50 -16.87 -12.41
C LEU A 129 11.33 -17.52 -13.78
N SER A 130 10.67 -16.87 -14.73
CA SER A 130 10.45 -17.41 -16.09
C SER A 130 10.64 -16.38 -17.20
N GLY A 131 10.85 -16.86 -18.42
CA GLY A 131 11.09 -16.00 -19.59
C GLY A 131 12.51 -15.43 -19.65
N PRO A 132 12.77 -14.48 -20.55
CA PRO A 132 14.11 -13.97 -20.85
C PRO A 132 14.72 -13.16 -19.69
N LEU A 133 13.90 -12.71 -18.74
CA LEU A 133 14.37 -12.00 -17.53
C LEU A 133 14.60 -12.95 -16.33
N SER A 134 14.39 -14.26 -16.50
CA SER A 134 14.52 -15.24 -15.43
C SER A 134 15.92 -15.29 -14.84
N LEU A 135 16.03 -15.48 -13.52
CA LEU A 135 17.28 -15.81 -12.84
C LEU A 135 18.00 -17.02 -13.44
N LEU A 136 17.25 -17.97 -14.02
CA LEU A 136 17.83 -19.14 -14.68
C LEU A 136 18.76 -18.77 -15.85
N HIS A 137 18.50 -17.65 -16.53
CA HIS A 137 19.37 -17.13 -17.59
C HIS A 137 20.70 -16.58 -17.07
N GLY A 138 20.80 -16.31 -15.76
CA GLY A 138 22.07 -15.94 -15.13
C GLY A 138 23.04 -17.13 -14.96
N PHE A 139 22.54 -18.36 -15.01
CA PHE A 139 23.36 -19.57 -14.94
C PHE A 139 23.76 -20.06 -16.34
N SER A 140 24.88 -20.78 -16.44
CA SER A 140 25.26 -21.38 -17.72
C SER A 140 24.25 -22.47 -18.14
N PRO A 141 24.01 -22.66 -19.46
CA PRO A 141 23.16 -23.75 -19.93
C PRO A 141 23.63 -25.12 -19.44
N GLU A 142 24.95 -25.34 -19.33
CA GLU A 142 25.51 -26.56 -18.76
C GLU A 142 25.09 -26.76 -17.29
N TYR A 143 25.14 -25.71 -16.47
CA TYR A 143 24.70 -25.76 -15.07
C TYR A 143 23.21 -26.10 -14.97
N VAL A 144 22.37 -25.43 -15.76
CA VAL A 144 20.92 -25.69 -15.79
C VAL A 144 20.64 -27.12 -16.24
N GLY A 145 21.25 -27.56 -17.33
CA GLY A 145 21.09 -28.92 -17.86
C GLY A 145 21.48 -29.99 -16.84
N LYS A 146 22.63 -29.84 -16.17
CA LYS A 146 23.06 -30.75 -15.10
C LYS A 146 22.13 -30.72 -13.88
N THR A 147 21.68 -29.54 -13.47
CA THR A 147 20.82 -29.36 -12.28
C THR A 147 19.48 -30.07 -12.46
N TYR A 148 18.88 -29.95 -13.64
CA TYR A 148 17.58 -30.53 -13.95
C TYR A 148 17.65 -31.86 -14.71
N SER A 149 18.85 -32.43 -14.89
CA SER A 149 19.10 -33.66 -15.65
C SER A 149 18.54 -33.63 -17.09
N LEU A 150 18.67 -32.48 -17.76
CA LEU A 150 18.21 -32.25 -19.13
C LEU A 150 19.34 -32.44 -20.15
N ASN A 151 19.01 -32.96 -21.33
CA ASN A 151 19.91 -32.94 -22.48
C ASN A 151 20.01 -31.54 -23.11
N GLY A 152 20.85 -31.39 -24.15
CA GLY A 152 21.11 -30.09 -24.78
C GLY A 152 19.88 -29.46 -25.45
N GLU A 153 19.01 -30.27 -26.07
CA GLU A 153 17.78 -29.80 -26.72
C GLU A 153 16.74 -29.40 -25.66
N GLU A 154 16.53 -30.24 -24.65
CA GLU A 154 15.63 -29.97 -23.53
C GLU A 154 16.03 -28.71 -22.76
N THR A 155 17.34 -28.53 -22.49
CA THR A 155 17.87 -27.33 -21.84
C THR A 155 17.59 -26.09 -22.67
N THR A 156 17.80 -26.18 -23.99
CA THR A 156 17.54 -25.07 -24.91
C THR A 156 16.06 -24.72 -24.95
N GLN A 157 15.18 -25.73 -25.02
CA GLN A 157 13.74 -25.55 -24.98
C GLN A 157 13.31 -24.90 -23.65
N PHE A 158 13.77 -25.42 -22.52
CA PHE A 158 13.43 -24.90 -21.19
C PHE A 158 13.82 -23.42 -21.02
N LEU A 159 15.01 -23.03 -21.48
CA LEU A 159 15.47 -21.65 -21.36
C LEU A 159 14.82 -20.70 -22.38
N LYS A 160 14.53 -21.17 -23.60
CA LYS A 160 14.19 -20.27 -24.72
C LYS A 160 12.72 -20.30 -25.17
N SER A 161 11.89 -21.22 -24.69
CA SER A 161 10.49 -21.34 -25.15
C SER A 161 9.61 -20.13 -24.82
N GLN A 162 9.88 -19.43 -23.72
CA GLN A 162 9.15 -18.21 -23.37
C GLN A 162 9.93 -16.99 -23.82
N SER A 163 9.44 -16.31 -24.85
CA SER A 163 10.04 -15.09 -25.41
C SER A 163 9.50 -13.80 -24.79
N ASN A 164 8.34 -13.84 -24.13
CA ASN A 164 7.76 -12.68 -23.47
C ASN A 164 8.48 -12.36 -22.17
N ALA A 165 8.66 -11.07 -21.88
CA ALA A 165 9.33 -10.56 -20.68
C ALA A 165 8.41 -10.63 -19.44
N LEU A 166 8.36 -9.56 -18.63
CA LEU A 166 7.65 -9.56 -17.34
C LEU A 166 6.12 -9.62 -17.49
N ILE A 167 5.55 -8.85 -18.43
CA ILE A 167 4.10 -8.71 -18.62
C ILE A 167 3.76 -9.06 -20.06
N PHE A 168 2.75 -9.91 -20.27
CA PHE A 168 2.23 -10.25 -21.60
C PHE A 168 0.80 -10.79 -21.53
N SER A 169 0.14 -10.92 -22.69
CA SER A 169 -1.25 -11.42 -22.77
C SER A 169 -1.28 -12.94 -22.90
N ILE A 170 -2.12 -13.61 -22.11
CA ILE A 170 -2.36 -15.04 -22.25
C ILE A 170 -3.36 -15.29 -23.37
N GLN A 171 -3.04 -16.24 -24.26
CA GLN A 171 -3.90 -16.65 -25.37
C GLN A 171 -5.28 -17.10 -24.88
N GLN A 172 -6.35 -16.85 -25.64
CA GLN A 172 -7.71 -17.18 -25.20
C GLN A 172 -7.93 -18.68 -24.93
N THR A 173 -7.17 -19.54 -25.60
CA THR A 173 -7.23 -21.01 -25.43
C THR A 173 -6.54 -21.50 -24.16
N GLN A 174 -5.74 -20.66 -23.50
CA GLN A 174 -5.02 -20.99 -22.29
C GLN A 174 -5.80 -20.53 -21.05
N SER A 175 -5.93 -21.41 -20.07
CA SER A 175 -6.51 -21.11 -18.77
C SER A 175 -5.47 -21.19 -17.67
N LEU A 176 -5.57 -20.32 -16.68
CA LEU A 176 -4.78 -20.39 -15.44
C LEU A 176 -5.57 -21.12 -14.33
N PRO A 177 -4.87 -21.55 -13.26
CA PRO A 177 -5.52 -22.11 -12.08
C PRO A 177 -6.67 -21.23 -11.57
N LYS A 178 -7.78 -21.86 -11.19
CA LYS A 178 -8.94 -21.16 -10.65
C LYS A 178 -8.74 -20.83 -9.17
N PRO A 179 -9.13 -19.62 -8.74
CA PRO A 179 -9.00 -19.24 -7.34
C PRO A 179 -9.92 -20.05 -6.43
N SER A 180 -9.48 -20.23 -5.19
CA SER A 180 -10.34 -20.81 -4.15
C SER A 180 -11.50 -19.87 -3.82
N LYS A 181 -12.72 -20.41 -3.62
CA LYS A 181 -13.93 -19.63 -3.30
C LYS A 181 -13.80 -18.82 -2.01
N PHE A 182 -13.04 -19.32 -1.05
CA PHE A 182 -12.74 -18.65 0.22
C PHE A 182 -11.24 -18.50 0.36
N SER A 183 -10.78 -17.28 0.63
CA SER A 183 -9.37 -16.99 0.84
C SER A 183 -9.18 -16.23 2.15
N LYS A 184 -8.32 -16.78 3.02
CA LYS A 184 -7.81 -16.07 4.21
C LYS A 184 -6.63 -15.15 3.91
N PHE A 185 -6.27 -15.00 2.62
CA PHE A 185 -5.10 -14.25 2.16
C PHE A 185 -5.48 -12.91 1.52
N VAL A 186 -6.78 -12.62 1.43
CA VAL A 186 -7.33 -11.38 0.88
C VAL A 186 -8.37 -10.82 1.84
N TYR A 187 -8.40 -9.50 2.00
CA TYR A 187 -9.36 -8.80 2.84
C TYR A 187 -9.90 -7.56 2.13
N ASN A 188 -11.21 -7.46 1.95
CA ASN A 188 -11.80 -6.29 1.28
C ASN A 188 -12.00 -5.14 2.28
N ILE A 189 -11.13 -4.14 2.23
CA ILE A 189 -11.19 -2.97 3.13
C ILE A 189 -12.33 -2.02 2.77
N ASP A 190 -12.77 -2.01 1.51
CA ASP A 190 -13.91 -1.19 1.05
C ASP A 190 -15.24 -1.65 1.63
N ALA A 191 -15.42 -2.96 1.81
CA ALA A 191 -16.61 -3.57 2.39
C ALA A 191 -16.59 -3.60 3.93
N ALA A 192 -15.47 -3.27 4.55
CA ALA A 192 -15.33 -3.29 6.00
C ALA A 192 -16.03 -2.09 6.65
N ALA A 193 -16.58 -2.30 7.85
CA ALA A 193 -17.08 -1.21 8.66
C ALA A 193 -15.89 -0.30 9.07
N PRO A 194 -16.02 1.03 8.97
CA PRO A 194 -14.97 1.95 9.38
C PRO A 194 -14.84 1.95 10.91
N ASP A 195 -13.60 2.14 11.39
CA ASP A 195 -13.27 2.27 12.82
C ASP A 195 -13.80 3.57 13.42
N GLY A 196 -14.06 4.54 12.56
CA GLY A 196 -14.59 5.82 12.97
C GLY A 196 -14.98 6.68 11.79
N ARG A 197 -15.71 7.74 12.13
CA ARG A 197 -16.25 8.70 11.17
C ARG A 197 -15.81 10.11 11.53
N VAL A 198 -15.54 10.90 10.50
CA VAL A 198 -15.35 12.35 10.63
C VAL A 198 -16.68 12.98 11.03
N LYS A 199 -16.60 14.14 11.70
CA LYS A 199 -17.75 14.91 12.16
C LYS A 199 -18.81 15.06 11.07
N GLY A 200 -20.08 14.80 11.42
CA GLY A 200 -21.20 14.90 10.48
C GLY A 200 -21.29 13.74 9.48
N GLY A 201 -20.45 12.70 9.62
CA GLY A 201 -20.44 11.55 8.72
C GLY A 201 -19.73 11.81 7.38
N ALA A 202 -19.14 13.00 7.21
CA ALA A 202 -18.51 13.47 5.97
C ALA A 202 -17.17 12.77 5.63
N GLY A 203 -16.85 11.70 6.35
CA GLY A 203 -15.65 10.93 6.11
C GLY A 203 -15.56 9.72 7.03
N ALA A 204 -14.70 8.78 6.68
CA ALA A 204 -14.51 7.52 7.37
C ALA A 204 -13.04 7.09 7.31
N VAL A 205 -12.58 6.43 8.37
CA VAL A 205 -11.26 5.80 8.42
C VAL A 205 -11.43 4.34 8.78
N THR A 206 -10.78 3.46 8.03
CA THR A 206 -10.72 2.03 8.27
C THR A 206 -9.26 1.62 8.37
N THR A 207 -8.87 1.10 9.52
CA THR A 207 -7.54 0.57 9.83
C THR A 207 -7.60 -0.95 9.84
N VAL A 208 -6.67 -1.60 9.16
CA VAL A 208 -6.55 -3.06 9.08
C VAL A 208 -5.19 -3.46 9.63
N THR A 209 -5.21 -4.00 10.85
CA THR A 209 -4.09 -4.65 11.54
C THR A 209 -4.24 -6.17 11.49
N GLU A 210 -3.28 -6.90 12.06
CA GLU A 210 -3.38 -8.36 12.19
C GLU A 210 -4.57 -8.83 13.03
N SER A 211 -5.09 -8.01 13.95
CA SER A 211 -6.31 -8.34 14.71
C SER A 211 -7.54 -8.50 13.83
N LYS A 212 -7.68 -7.70 12.76
CA LYS A 212 -8.81 -7.81 11.80
C LYS A 212 -8.52 -8.77 10.67
N PHE A 213 -7.26 -8.82 10.24
CA PHE A 213 -6.82 -9.62 9.13
C PHE A 213 -5.48 -10.27 9.44
N PRO A 214 -5.45 -11.43 10.11
CA PRO A 214 -4.21 -12.04 10.63
C PRO A 214 -3.09 -12.20 9.60
N PHE A 215 -3.44 -12.40 8.32
CA PHE A 215 -2.44 -12.56 7.27
C PHE A 215 -1.68 -11.26 6.95
N ILE A 216 -2.24 -10.07 7.19
CA ILE A 216 -1.50 -8.80 7.01
C ILE A 216 -0.31 -8.69 7.96
N GLY A 217 -0.37 -9.34 9.14
CA GLY A 217 0.72 -9.38 10.11
C GLY A 217 2.01 -9.98 9.53
N GLN A 218 1.90 -10.90 8.56
CA GLN A 218 3.08 -11.46 7.88
C GLN A 218 3.83 -10.45 7.00
N SER A 219 3.19 -9.34 6.63
CA SER A 219 3.87 -8.24 5.92
C SER A 219 4.64 -7.32 6.87
N GLY A 220 4.30 -7.32 8.17
CA GLY A 220 4.81 -6.33 9.14
C GLY A 220 4.15 -4.94 9.01
N LEU A 221 3.07 -4.82 8.24
CA LEU A 221 2.45 -3.54 7.87
C LEU A 221 1.00 -3.46 8.37
N THR A 222 0.55 -2.23 8.58
CA THR A 222 -0.86 -1.87 8.80
C THR A 222 -1.34 -1.08 7.59
N ALA A 223 -2.54 -1.39 7.10
CA ALA A 223 -3.17 -0.63 6.01
C ALA A 223 -4.26 0.30 6.57
N ILE A 224 -4.35 1.52 6.04
CA ILE A 224 -5.36 2.51 6.44
C ILE A 224 -6.01 3.09 5.19
N LEU A 225 -7.33 2.96 5.10
CA LEU A 225 -8.17 3.60 4.11
C LEU A 225 -8.89 4.79 4.73
N GLU A 226 -8.71 5.97 4.14
CA GLU A 226 -9.42 7.19 4.54
C GLU A 226 -10.26 7.68 3.35
N LYS A 227 -11.56 7.85 3.58
CA LYS A 227 -12.53 8.37 2.61
C LYS A 227 -13.10 9.66 3.15
N LEU A 228 -12.90 10.77 2.45
CA LEU A 228 -13.39 12.09 2.82
C LEU A 228 -14.31 12.61 1.71
N ASP A 229 -15.51 13.03 2.09
CA ASP A 229 -16.46 13.68 1.19
C ASP A 229 -15.95 15.07 0.79
N ALA A 230 -16.64 15.70 -0.16
CA ALA A 230 -16.31 17.04 -0.63
C ALA A 230 -16.11 18.03 0.52
N ASN A 231 -14.97 18.71 0.56
CA ASN A 231 -14.60 19.71 1.58
C ASN A 231 -14.51 19.19 3.02
N ALA A 232 -14.56 17.87 3.23
CA ALA A 232 -14.41 17.30 4.57
C ALA A 232 -12.98 17.46 5.09
N VAL A 233 -12.86 17.64 6.41
CA VAL A 233 -11.57 17.84 7.08
C VAL A 233 -11.28 16.68 8.02
N ARG A 234 -10.09 16.10 7.86
CA ARG A 234 -9.53 15.12 8.77
C ARG A 234 -8.65 15.85 9.79
N SER A 235 -8.98 15.72 11.08
CA SER A 235 -8.15 16.27 12.15
C SER A 235 -6.73 15.71 12.09
N PRO A 236 -5.73 16.47 12.55
CA PRO A 236 -4.37 15.99 12.56
C PRO A 236 -4.18 14.76 13.46
N VAL A 237 -3.44 13.78 12.95
CA VAL A 237 -2.95 12.61 13.67
C VAL A 237 -1.45 12.50 13.59
N TYR A 238 -0.82 11.81 14.54
CA TYR A 238 0.56 11.39 14.42
C TYR A 238 0.71 9.94 14.90
N VAL A 239 1.74 9.25 14.41
CA VAL A 239 2.14 7.96 14.95
C VAL A 239 3.07 8.21 16.13
N ALA A 240 2.68 7.76 17.33
CA ALA A 240 3.41 7.97 18.58
C ALA A 240 4.62 7.04 18.75
N GLU A 241 5.10 6.49 17.65
CA GLU A 241 6.15 5.48 17.55
C GLU A 241 7.03 5.78 16.32
N PRO A 242 8.25 5.24 16.23
CA PRO A 242 9.22 5.62 15.20
C PRO A 242 8.94 5.00 13.80
N TYR A 243 7.67 4.98 13.37
CA TYR A 243 7.21 4.40 12.11
C TYR A 243 6.81 5.47 11.09
N ASP A 244 7.14 5.21 9.83
CA ASP A 244 6.78 6.08 8.71
C ASP A 244 5.43 5.67 8.13
N GLN A 245 4.67 6.64 7.60
CA GLN A 245 3.42 6.38 6.89
C GLN A 245 3.57 6.80 5.42
N LEU A 246 3.31 5.88 4.50
CA LEU A 246 3.31 6.15 3.06
C LEU A 246 1.87 6.19 2.54
N ILE A 247 1.46 7.33 2.00
CA ILE A 247 0.08 7.60 1.59
C ILE A 247 0.01 7.67 0.06
N TYR A 248 -0.93 6.93 -0.52
CA TYR A 248 -1.34 7.01 -1.92
C TYR A 248 -2.72 7.62 -2.06
N VAL A 249 -2.89 8.58 -2.96
CA VAL A 249 -4.20 9.16 -3.29
C VAL A 249 -4.89 8.28 -4.33
N ALA A 250 -5.88 7.51 -3.88
CA ALA A 250 -6.62 6.55 -4.69
C ALA A 250 -7.74 7.22 -5.51
N LYS A 251 -8.34 8.31 -5.00
CA LYS A 251 -9.40 9.06 -5.70
C LYS A 251 -9.41 10.53 -5.29
N GLY A 252 -9.84 11.38 -6.23
CA GLY A 252 -10.13 12.77 -5.97
C GLY A 252 -8.88 13.63 -5.79
N ARG A 253 -9.03 14.71 -5.03
CA ARG A 253 -7.98 15.71 -4.78
C ARG A 253 -8.18 16.38 -3.43
N GLY A 254 -7.14 17.00 -2.92
CA GLY A 254 -7.25 17.77 -1.69
C GLY A 254 -5.90 18.28 -1.24
N LYS A 255 -5.85 18.68 0.02
CA LYS A 255 -4.70 19.29 0.65
C LYS A 255 -4.23 18.46 1.82
N ILE A 256 -2.95 18.13 1.87
CA ILE A 256 -2.32 17.39 2.97
C ILE A 256 -1.26 18.28 3.61
N GLN A 257 -1.37 18.44 4.93
CA GLN A 257 -0.43 19.19 5.75
C GLN A 257 0.34 18.25 6.65
N ILE A 258 1.67 18.31 6.60
CA ILE A 258 2.56 17.47 7.39
C ILE A 258 3.46 18.38 8.21
N VAL A 259 3.45 18.23 9.53
CA VAL A 259 4.14 19.12 10.47
C VAL A 259 5.02 18.30 11.41
N GLY A 260 6.31 18.65 11.46
CA GLY A 260 7.26 18.15 12.44
C GLY A 260 7.91 19.29 13.22
N SER A 261 8.98 18.99 13.97
CA SER A 261 9.61 19.93 14.91
C SER A 261 10.11 21.24 14.28
N SER A 262 10.63 21.20 13.06
CA SER A 262 11.19 22.36 12.36
C SER A 262 10.80 22.45 10.88
N SER A 263 9.82 21.64 10.46
CA SER A 263 9.49 21.52 9.05
C SER A 263 8.01 21.30 8.83
N LYS A 264 7.51 21.90 7.76
CA LYS A 264 6.11 21.89 7.35
C LYS A 264 6.02 21.61 5.85
N ILE A 265 5.16 20.68 5.48
CA ILE A 265 4.67 20.52 4.11
C ILE A 265 3.24 21.05 4.07
N ASP A 266 2.96 21.83 3.03
CA ASP A 266 1.61 22.23 2.66
C ASP A 266 1.39 21.85 1.19
N ALA A 267 0.76 20.70 0.93
CA ALA A 267 0.75 20.08 -0.39
C ALA A 267 -0.66 19.89 -0.95
N GLU A 268 -0.89 20.36 -2.17
CA GLU A 268 -2.03 19.97 -3.00
C GLU A 268 -1.76 18.61 -3.65
N VAL A 269 -2.63 17.65 -3.42
CA VAL A 269 -2.52 16.27 -3.89
C VAL A 269 -3.68 15.90 -4.81
N LYS A 270 -3.42 14.99 -5.74
CA LYS A 270 -4.44 14.40 -6.62
C LYS A 270 -4.22 12.91 -6.81
N MET A 271 -5.26 12.23 -7.30
CA MET A 271 -5.23 10.82 -7.66
C MET A 271 -3.94 10.42 -8.38
N GLY A 272 -3.37 9.29 -7.97
CA GLY A 272 -2.14 8.75 -8.56
C GLY A 272 -0.84 9.20 -7.89
N GLN A 273 -0.90 10.10 -6.91
CA GLN A 273 0.28 10.62 -6.23
C GLN A 273 0.57 9.92 -4.90
N LEU A 274 1.85 9.87 -4.54
CA LEU A 274 2.32 9.46 -3.22
C LEU A 274 2.77 10.65 -2.39
N ILE A 275 2.58 10.56 -1.07
CA ILE A 275 3.18 11.46 -0.10
C ILE A 275 3.65 10.68 1.13
N LEU A 276 4.83 11.03 1.64
CA LEU A 276 5.42 10.39 2.81
C LEU A 276 5.21 11.27 4.04
N VAL A 277 4.70 10.67 5.12
CA VAL A 277 4.67 11.26 6.46
C VAL A 277 5.79 10.61 7.28
N PRO A 278 6.86 11.36 7.62
CA PRO A 278 7.93 10.80 8.42
C PRO A 278 7.47 10.48 9.85
N LYS A 279 8.15 9.52 10.49
CA LYS A 279 7.90 9.16 11.90
C LYS A 279 7.79 10.36 12.84
N PHE A 280 6.81 10.31 13.74
CA PHE A 280 6.43 11.37 14.70
C PHE A 280 5.90 12.68 14.09
N PHE A 281 5.73 12.79 12.77
CA PHE A 281 5.12 13.98 12.17
C PHE A 281 3.60 13.88 12.27
N ALA A 282 2.97 15.03 12.52
CA ALA A 282 1.53 15.15 12.46
C ALA A 282 1.08 15.35 11.01
N VAL A 283 -0.01 14.71 10.61
CA VAL A 283 -0.63 14.86 9.29
C VAL A 283 -2.11 15.20 9.42
N GLY A 284 -2.54 16.27 8.76
CA GLY A 284 -3.94 16.67 8.62
C GLY A 284 -4.34 16.77 7.15
N LYS A 285 -5.63 16.60 6.84
CA LYS A 285 -6.11 16.58 5.45
C LYS A 285 -7.39 17.39 5.28
N ILE A 286 -7.51 18.03 4.12
CA ILE A 286 -8.73 18.71 3.67
C ILE A 286 -9.05 18.18 2.28
N ALA A 287 -10.23 17.57 2.12
CA ALA A 287 -10.68 17.14 0.81
C ALA A 287 -11.04 18.35 -0.07
N GLY A 288 -10.78 18.23 -1.37
CA GLY A 288 -11.32 19.19 -2.34
C GLY A 288 -12.78 18.91 -2.66
N GLU A 289 -13.30 19.59 -3.67
CA GLU A 289 -14.70 19.48 -4.11
C GLU A 289 -15.09 18.07 -4.62
N ASP A 290 -14.13 17.31 -5.15
CA ASP A 290 -14.36 15.97 -5.69
C ASP A 290 -14.21 14.86 -4.61
N GLY A 291 -14.02 15.25 -3.34
CA GLY A 291 -13.64 14.35 -2.26
C GLY A 291 -12.17 13.92 -2.32
N LEU A 292 -11.74 13.16 -1.32
CA LEU A 292 -10.38 12.61 -1.22
C LEU A 292 -10.42 11.19 -0.65
N GLU A 293 -9.88 10.23 -1.39
CA GLU A 293 -9.66 8.86 -0.90
C GLU A 293 -8.17 8.55 -0.88
N CYS A 294 -7.69 8.07 0.27
CA CYS A 294 -6.30 7.68 0.47
C CYS A 294 -6.21 6.26 0.98
N ILE A 295 -5.34 5.45 0.37
CA ILE A 295 -4.86 4.20 0.95
C ILE A 295 -3.42 4.45 1.43
N SER A 296 -3.08 3.98 2.62
CA SER A 296 -1.75 4.15 3.18
C SER A 296 -1.28 2.93 3.93
N ILE A 297 0.03 2.83 4.13
CA ILE A 297 0.62 1.88 5.07
C ILE A 297 1.32 2.62 6.21
N ILE A 298 1.36 1.99 7.38
CA ILE A 298 2.33 2.27 8.44
C ILE A 298 3.25 1.06 8.55
N THR A 299 4.55 1.28 8.73
CA THR A 299 5.58 0.22 8.84
C THR A 299 5.58 -0.50 10.20
N ALA A 300 4.39 -0.87 10.69
CA ALA A 300 4.17 -1.58 11.94
C ALA A 300 2.92 -2.47 11.87
N THR A 301 2.86 -3.54 12.66
CA THR A 301 1.68 -4.42 12.75
C THR A 301 0.57 -3.88 13.65
N HIS A 302 0.94 -3.07 14.66
CA HIS A 302 0.03 -2.46 15.64
C HIS A 302 0.50 -1.04 16.02
N PRO A 303 0.38 -0.07 15.10
CA PRO A 303 0.83 1.29 15.37
C PRO A 303 -0.07 2.00 16.39
N VAL A 304 0.53 2.75 17.30
CA VAL A 304 -0.18 3.69 18.17
C VAL A 304 -0.36 5.02 17.42
N VAL A 305 -1.60 5.26 16.96
CA VAL A 305 -1.99 6.50 16.28
C VAL A 305 -2.70 7.42 17.26
N GLU A 306 -2.14 8.60 17.47
CA GLU A 306 -2.65 9.62 18.38
C GLU A 306 -3.37 10.73 17.62
N GLU A 307 -4.48 11.19 18.18
CA GLU A 307 -5.29 12.26 17.65
C GLU A 307 -4.97 13.59 18.35
N LEU A 308 -4.97 14.69 17.59
CA LEU A 308 -4.87 16.04 18.16
C LEU A 308 -6.23 16.72 18.36
N ALA A 309 -7.33 16.08 17.96
CA ALA A 309 -8.68 16.54 18.26
C ALA A 309 -9.59 15.36 18.61
N GLY A 310 -10.69 15.57 19.31
CA GLY A 310 -11.63 14.51 19.70
C GLY A 310 -11.52 14.04 21.14
N LYS A 311 -12.49 13.20 21.53
CA LYS A 311 -12.67 12.71 22.92
C LYS A 311 -11.45 12.00 23.50
N THR A 312 -10.67 11.34 22.65
CA THR A 312 -9.50 10.56 23.04
C THR A 312 -8.18 11.26 22.71
N SER A 313 -8.23 12.52 22.26
CA SER A 313 -7.02 13.25 21.86
C SER A 313 -6.17 13.68 23.05
N VAL A 314 -4.87 13.83 22.80
CA VAL A 314 -3.93 14.37 23.79
C VAL A 314 -4.36 15.76 24.29
N LEU A 315 -4.92 16.61 23.42
CA LEU A 315 -5.39 17.95 23.80
C LEU A 315 -6.62 17.90 24.71
N GLU A 316 -7.50 16.93 24.52
CA GLU A 316 -8.63 16.68 25.43
C GLU A 316 -8.15 16.08 26.76
N ALA A 317 -7.10 15.26 26.75
CA ALA A 317 -6.57 14.63 27.95
C ALA A 317 -5.82 15.58 28.89
N LEU A 318 -5.33 16.73 28.40
CA LEU A 318 -4.63 17.71 29.23
C LEU A 318 -5.52 18.27 30.34
N SER A 319 -4.98 18.37 31.56
CA SER A 319 -5.64 19.08 32.65
C SER A 319 -5.93 20.55 32.26
N PRO A 320 -7.03 21.14 32.75
CA PRO A 320 -7.38 22.53 32.44
C PRO A 320 -6.25 23.51 32.75
N GLU A 321 -5.54 23.33 33.86
CA GLU A 321 -4.45 24.21 34.30
C GLU A 321 -3.27 24.16 33.33
N ILE A 322 -2.86 22.97 32.90
CA ILE A 322 -1.79 22.80 31.92
C ILE A 322 -2.21 23.40 30.57
N PHE A 323 -3.44 23.17 30.12
CA PHE A 323 -3.93 23.75 28.87
C PHE A 323 -3.92 25.29 28.93
N GLN A 324 -4.45 25.87 30.01
CA GLN A 324 -4.50 27.33 30.18
C GLN A 324 -3.10 27.95 30.19
N VAL A 325 -2.16 27.38 30.94
CA VAL A 325 -0.77 27.88 31.02
C VAL A 325 -0.05 27.68 29.69
N SER A 326 -0.15 26.50 29.07
CA SER A 326 0.55 26.17 27.83
C SER A 326 0.07 26.98 26.63
N PHE A 327 -1.24 27.23 26.52
CA PHE A 327 -1.83 28.00 25.43
C PHE A 327 -2.01 29.49 25.76
N ASN A 328 -1.71 29.91 26.99
CA ASN A 328 -1.94 31.26 27.51
C ASN A 328 -3.39 31.75 27.28
N VAL A 329 -4.35 30.93 27.69
CA VAL A 329 -5.79 31.19 27.51
C VAL A 329 -6.51 31.28 28.84
N THR A 330 -7.61 32.03 28.87
CA THR A 330 -8.49 32.11 30.05
C THR A 330 -9.23 30.79 30.26
N ALA A 331 -9.67 30.53 31.49
CA ALA A 331 -10.49 29.36 31.81
C ALA A 331 -11.82 29.31 31.02
N GLU A 332 -12.39 30.47 30.68
CA GLU A 332 -13.59 30.54 29.84
C GLU A 332 -13.30 30.08 28.41
N PHE A 333 -12.20 30.55 27.82
CA PHE A 333 -11.82 30.16 26.47
C PHE A 333 -11.32 28.72 26.38
N GLU A 334 -10.64 28.22 27.41
CA GLU A 334 -10.27 26.81 27.51
C GLU A 334 -11.50 25.89 27.49
N LYS A 335 -12.54 26.18 28.27
CA LYS A 335 -13.79 25.41 28.24
C LYS A 335 -14.45 25.42 26.85
N LEU A 336 -14.41 26.57 26.17
CA LEU A 336 -14.91 26.69 24.80
C LEU A 336 -14.09 25.81 23.85
N LEU A 337 -12.76 25.93 23.86
CA LEU A 337 -11.86 25.15 23.00
C LEU A 337 -12.00 23.66 23.26
N ARG A 338 -12.01 23.23 24.52
CA ARG A 338 -12.22 21.85 24.93
C ARG A 338 -13.52 21.30 24.35
N SER A 339 -14.63 22.00 24.53
CA SER A 339 -15.91 21.61 23.92
C SER A 339 -15.80 21.47 22.38
N LYS A 340 -15.04 22.34 21.70
CA LYS A 340 -14.81 22.21 20.25
C LYS A 340 -13.91 21.01 19.92
N ILE A 341 -12.88 20.74 20.70
CA ILE A 341 -11.96 19.60 20.55
C ILE A 341 -12.71 18.29 20.76
N THR A 342 -13.43 18.14 21.88
CA THR A 342 -14.26 16.96 22.16
C THR A 342 -15.23 16.63 21.01
N ASN A 343 -15.80 17.68 20.41
CA ASN A 343 -16.79 17.58 19.33
C ASN A 343 -16.18 17.57 17.92
N ALA A 344 -14.88 17.85 17.79
CA ALA A 344 -14.14 17.62 16.57
C ALA A 344 -13.89 16.11 16.54
N SER A 345 -14.76 15.34 15.90
CA SER A 345 -14.57 13.89 15.84
C SER A 345 -13.28 13.56 15.11
N PRO A 346 -12.52 12.62 15.67
CA PRO A 346 -11.90 11.64 14.82
C PRO A 346 -12.01 10.23 15.36
N VAL A 347 -11.66 9.35 14.45
CA VAL A 347 -11.64 7.90 14.50
C VAL A 347 -10.67 7.50 15.61
N ILE A 348 -11.08 6.79 16.67
CA ILE A 348 -11.25 5.33 16.79
C ILE A 348 -11.99 5.06 18.12
N GLY A 349 -12.83 4.02 18.16
CA GLY A 349 -13.20 3.35 19.41
C GLY A 349 -12.08 2.40 19.83
N SER A 350 -11.57 2.54 21.05
CA SER A 350 -10.53 1.69 21.63
C SER A 350 -10.83 0.21 21.39
N SER A 351 -9.90 -0.51 20.77
CA SER A 351 -9.82 -1.96 20.95
C SER A 351 -9.24 -2.21 22.34
N ASP A 352 -10.03 -2.86 23.19
CA ASP A 352 -9.63 -3.33 24.53
C ASP A 352 -8.36 -4.19 24.51
#